data_AF-H6V3S7-F1
#
_entry.id   AF-H6V3S7-F1
#
_cell.length_a   1.000
_cell.length_b   1.000
_cell.length_c   1.000
_cell.angle_alpha   90.00
_cell.angle_beta   90.00
_cell.angle_gamma   90.00
#
_symmetry.space_group_name_H-M   'P 1'
#
loop_
_entity.id
_entity.type
_entity.pdbx_description
1 polymer ?
#
loop_
_entity_poly.entity_id
_entity_poly.type
_entity_poly.pdbx_seq_one_letter_code
_entity_poly.pdbx_strand_id
1 'polypeptide(L)'
;TQNQAFSAILFLLREVLGVEVGEIKSIRAKRGPKLPVVLSVTEVKALLNGIEGSRRLMLELIYGAGLRVTEFVRLRVQDVDFDNDLLFVRGGKGDKDRTTLLPVKLIGLLEEHIRHVRQLHEHDLEAGHGEVYLPGALARKYPGAAKKFGWQYVFPAGKVSVDPRSGKVRRHHVSQQVVQRSMKDAVRAAGIEKHATVHTLRHSFATHLL
;
A
#
# COMPACT_ATOMS: atom_id res chain seq x y z
N THR A 1 -10.71 13.19 -15.56
CA THR A 1 -9.91 14.04 -16.49
C THR A 1 -10.35 13.74 -17.91
N GLN A 2 -10.14 14.65 -18.88
CA GLN A 2 -10.50 14.42 -20.29
C GLN A 2 -9.95 13.08 -20.83
N ASN A 3 -8.67 12.79 -20.59
CA ASN A 3 -8.05 11.53 -21.04
C ASN A 3 -8.69 10.29 -20.40
N GLN A 4 -9.07 10.36 -19.11
CA GLN A 4 -9.74 9.24 -18.44
C GLN A 4 -11.16 9.05 -18.98
N ALA A 5 -11.90 10.13 -19.21
CA ALA A 5 -13.24 10.09 -19.79
C ALA A 5 -13.20 9.53 -21.21
N PHE A 6 -12.25 10.01 -22.03
CA PHE A 6 -12.03 9.48 -23.38
C PHE A 6 -11.72 7.98 -23.36
N SER A 7 -10.82 7.53 -22.48
CA SER A 7 -10.51 6.10 -22.34
C SER A 7 -11.71 5.28 -21.84
N ALA A 8 -12.54 5.83 -20.94
CA ALA A 8 -13.73 5.15 -20.44
C ALA A 8 -14.81 5.00 -21.53
N ILE A 9 -15.05 6.04 -22.33
CA ILE A 9 -15.99 6.01 -23.45
C ILE A 9 -15.51 5.01 -24.52
N LEU A 10 -14.22 5.04 -24.86
CA LEU A 10 -13.63 4.07 -25.78
C LEU A 10 -13.81 2.62 -25.30
N PHE A 11 -13.58 2.37 -24.01
CA PHE A 11 -13.79 1.05 -23.41
C PHE A 11 -15.26 0.63 -23.48
N LEU A 12 -16.20 1.51 -23.13
CA LEU A 12 -17.64 1.24 -23.22
C LEU A 12 -18.04 0.87 -24.65
N LEU A 13 -17.63 1.67 -25.64
CA LEU A 13 -18.00 1.43 -27.03
C LEU A 13 -17.43 0.11 -27.56
N ARG A 14 -16.15 -0.17 -27.31
CA ARG A 14 -15.46 -1.33 -27.87
C ARG A 14 -15.75 -2.63 -27.13
N GLU A 15 -15.58 -2.63 -25.81
CA GLU A 15 -15.56 -3.86 -25.00
C GLU A 15 -16.95 -4.22 -24.46
N VAL A 16 -17.84 -3.24 -24.29
CA VAL A 16 -19.18 -3.47 -23.72
C VAL A 16 -20.25 -3.48 -24.80
N LEU A 17 -20.22 -2.50 -25.72
CA LEU A 17 -21.24 -2.35 -26.75
C LEU A 17 -20.86 -3.01 -28.09
N GLY A 18 -19.61 -3.50 -28.24
CA GLY A 18 -19.14 -4.16 -29.46
C GLY A 18 -19.14 -3.25 -30.69
N VAL A 19 -19.14 -1.93 -30.50
CA VAL A 19 -19.13 -0.95 -31.58
C VAL A 19 -17.71 -0.78 -32.09
N GLU A 20 -17.49 -1.03 -33.37
CA GLU A 20 -16.22 -0.69 -34.02
C GLU A 20 -16.03 0.82 -34.04
N VAL A 21 -15.10 1.29 -33.22
CA VAL A 21 -14.72 2.70 -33.18
C VAL A 21 -13.46 2.87 -34.03
N GLY A 22 -13.65 3.44 -35.23
CA GLY A 22 -12.58 3.82 -36.15
C GLY A 22 -11.59 4.84 -35.56
N GLU A 23 -10.73 5.39 -36.40
CA GLU A 23 -9.66 6.28 -35.93
C GLU A 23 -10.22 7.61 -35.39
N ILE A 24 -10.23 7.77 -34.06
CA ILE A 24 -10.66 9.03 -33.43
C ILE A 24 -9.46 9.98 -33.33
N LYS A 25 -9.48 11.01 -34.20
CA LYS A 25 -8.60 12.18 -34.06
C LYS A 25 -9.00 13.00 -32.83
N SER A 26 -8.41 12.70 -31.68
CA SER A 26 -8.64 13.42 -30.43
C SER A 26 -7.41 14.22 -29.99
N ILE A 27 -7.63 15.46 -29.57
CA ILE A 27 -6.63 16.25 -28.88
C ILE A 27 -6.56 15.74 -27.44
N ARG A 28 -5.51 15.01 -27.11
CA ARG A 28 -5.24 14.58 -25.74
C ARG A 28 -4.73 15.77 -24.93
N ALA A 29 -5.32 16.01 -23.77
CA ALA A 29 -4.74 16.93 -22.80
C ALA A 29 -3.34 16.43 -22.40
N LYS A 30 -2.30 17.16 -22.81
CA LYS A 30 -0.93 16.95 -22.34
C LYS A 30 -0.80 17.65 -20.98
N ARG A 31 -0.46 16.89 -19.94
CA ARG A 31 -0.01 17.50 -18.69
C ARG A 31 1.46 17.88 -18.86
N GLY A 32 1.81 19.12 -18.53
CA GLY A 32 3.21 19.55 -18.48
C GLY A 32 4.02 18.69 -17.51
N PRO A 33 5.34 18.55 -17.73
CA PRO A 33 6.20 17.77 -16.85
C PRO A 33 6.14 18.37 -15.44
N LYS A 34 5.83 17.54 -14.44
CA LYS A 34 5.96 17.93 -13.04
C LYS A 34 7.35 17.54 -12.58
N LEU A 35 8.12 18.51 -12.09
CA LEU A 35 9.36 18.22 -11.39
C LEU A 35 9.03 17.39 -10.15
N PRO A 36 9.73 16.26 -9.94
CA PRO A 36 9.48 15.47 -8.76
C PRO A 36 9.95 16.24 -7.53
N VAL A 37 9.10 16.27 -6.51
CA VAL A 37 9.45 16.85 -5.21
C VAL A 37 10.25 15.80 -4.44
N VAL A 38 11.37 16.20 -3.87
CA VAL A 38 12.24 15.39 -3.00
C VAL A 38 12.37 16.08 -1.64
N LEU A 39 12.29 15.31 -0.56
CA LEU A 39 12.64 15.75 0.78
C LEU A 39 14.10 15.44 1.05
N SER A 40 14.83 16.40 1.60
CA SER A 40 16.18 16.17 2.15
C SER A 40 16.12 15.19 3.32
N VAL A 41 17.27 14.57 3.64
CA VAL A 41 17.40 13.68 4.79
C VAL A 41 16.98 14.37 6.10
N THR A 42 17.28 15.65 6.26
CA THR A 42 16.89 16.44 7.43
C THR A 42 15.38 16.63 7.51
N GLU A 43 14.72 16.98 6.40
CA GLU A 43 13.26 17.08 6.34
C GLU A 43 12.59 15.73 6.62
N VAL A 44 13.12 14.63 6.08
CA VAL A 44 12.59 13.28 6.36
C VAL A 44 12.70 12.94 7.84
N LYS A 45 13.86 13.23 8.47
CA LYS A 45 14.04 13.02 9.92
C LYS A 45 13.06 13.85 10.74
N ALA A 46 12.90 15.14 10.44
CA ALA A 46 11.97 16.02 11.13
C ALA A 46 10.52 15.53 10.99
N LEU A 47 10.14 15.10 9.79
CA LEU A 47 8.82 14.53 9.49
C LEU A 47 8.55 13.27 10.32
N LEU A 48 9.48 12.32 10.34
CA LEU A 48 9.28 11.04 11.02
C LEU A 48 9.33 11.17 12.55
N ASN A 49 10.11 12.11 13.09
CA ASN A 49 10.16 12.39 14.52
C ASN A 49 8.88 13.01 15.07
N GLY A 50 8.08 13.69 14.24
CA GLY A 50 6.77 14.25 14.62
C GLY A 50 5.63 13.24 14.68
N ILE A 51 5.90 11.94 14.50
CA ILE A 51 4.90 10.88 14.51
C ILE A 51 5.35 9.78 15.45
N GLU A 52 4.38 9.12 16.08
CA GLU A 52 4.63 8.01 17.00
C GLU A 52 3.84 6.75 16.64
N GLY A 53 4.22 5.64 17.27
CA GLY A 53 3.54 4.35 17.19
C GLY A 53 3.45 3.79 15.78
N SER A 54 2.33 3.11 15.50
CA SER A 54 2.13 2.41 14.23
C SER A 54 2.23 3.35 13.02
N ARG A 55 1.72 4.59 13.11
CA ARG A 55 1.80 5.59 12.02
C ARG A 55 3.23 5.91 11.60
N ARG A 56 4.14 6.03 12.57
CA ARG A 56 5.56 6.23 12.31
C ARG A 56 6.14 5.02 11.58
N LEU A 57 5.91 3.82 12.09
CA LEU A 57 6.37 2.57 11.47
C LEU A 57 5.88 2.43 10.02
N MET A 58 4.64 2.83 9.72
CA MET A 58 4.12 2.82 8.34
C MET A 58 4.96 3.71 7.41
N LEU A 59 5.23 4.95 7.81
CA LEU A 59 5.97 5.90 6.96
C LEU A 59 7.46 5.57 6.89
N GLU A 60 8.05 5.10 7.99
CA GLU A 60 9.44 4.61 8.02
C GLU A 60 9.63 3.42 7.09
N LEU A 61 8.70 2.47 7.08
CA LEU A 61 8.77 1.32 6.16
C LEU A 61 8.57 1.75 4.70
N ILE A 62 7.61 2.65 4.42
CA ILE A 62 7.41 3.17 3.05
C ILE A 62 8.66 3.87 2.53
N TYR A 63 9.28 4.70 3.37
CA TYR A 63 10.51 5.39 3.03
C TYR A 63 11.65 4.39 2.87
N GLY A 64 11.99 3.63 3.92
CA GLY A 64 13.17 2.76 3.93
C GLY A 64 13.12 1.56 2.97
N ALA A 65 11.92 1.15 2.52
CA ALA A 65 11.74 0.08 1.54
C ALA A 65 11.25 0.58 0.17
N GLY A 66 11.12 1.89 -0.04
CA GLY A 66 10.67 2.46 -1.32
C GLY A 66 9.32 1.91 -1.81
N LEU A 67 8.36 1.68 -0.91
CA LEU A 67 7.08 1.05 -1.23
C LEU A 67 6.09 2.08 -1.82
N ARG A 68 5.24 1.65 -2.76
CA ARG A 68 4.04 2.43 -3.14
C ARG A 68 3.04 2.25 -2.00
N VAL A 69 2.18 3.25 -1.76
CA VAL A 69 1.13 3.12 -0.74
C VAL A 69 0.27 1.86 -0.94
N THR A 70 -0.05 1.51 -2.19
CA THR A 70 -0.81 0.29 -2.51
C THR A 70 -0.02 -1.00 -2.24
N GLU A 71 1.29 -0.99 -2.46
CA GLU A 71 2.17 -2.13 -2.14
C GLU A 71 2.24 -2.30 -0.62
N PHE A 72 2.50 -1.20 0.09
CA PHE A 72 2.59 -1.16 1.55
C PHE A 72 1.33 -1.68 2.24
N VAL A 73 0.15 -1.14 1.93
CA VAL A 73 -1.08 -1.55 2.62
C VAL A 73 -1.45 -3.00 2.31
N ARG A 74 -0.97 -3.58 1.21
CA ARG A 74 -1.29 -4.97 0.81
C ARG A 74 -0.26 -5.99 1.29
N LEU A 75 0.82 -5.56 1.94
CA LEU A 75 1.87 -6.43 2.45
C LEU A 75 1.28 -7.46 3.41
N ARG A 76 1.60 -8.74 3.21
CA ARG A 76 1.18 -9.84 4.07
C ARG A 76 2.31 -10.28 5.00
N VAL A 77 1.98 -10.95 6.10
CA VAL A 77 3.00 -11.39 7.07
C VAL A 77 4.06 -12.27 6.42
N GLN A 78 3.67 -13.18 5.52
CA GLN A 78 4.60 -14.05 4.79
C GLN A 78 5.49 -13.31 3.77
N ASP A 79 5.20 -12.04 3.49
CA ASP A 79 5.99 -11.23 2.58
C ASP A 79 7.19 -10.55 3.29
N VAL A 80 7.30 -10.70 4.61
CA VAL A 80 8.40 -10.17 5.42
C VAL A 80 9.39 -11.30 5.70
N ASP A 81 10.62 -11.14 5.21
CA ASP A 81 11.72 -12.06 5.41
C ASP A 81 12.77 -11.41 6.31
N PHE A 82 12.70 -11.75 7.60
CA PHE A 82 13.59 -11.23 8.63
C PHE A 82 14.99 -11.83 8.57
N ASP A 83 15.13 -13.03 8.01
CA ASP A 83 16.43 -13.71 7.95
C ASP A 83 17.33 -13.10 6.85
N ASN A 84 16.71 -12.61 5.78
CA ASN A 84 17.43 -12.02 4.65
C ASN A 84 17.29 -10.49 4.56
N ASP A 85 16.63 -9.83 5.51
CA ASP A 85 16.32 -8.40 5.49
C ASP A 85 15.61 -7.98 4.18
N LEU A 86 14.61 -8.76 3.76
CA LEU A 86 13.88 -8.54 2.51
C LEU A 86 12.37 -8.42 2.71
N LEU A 87 11.76 -7.65 1.81
CA LEU A 87 10.32 -7.57 1.63
C LEU A 87 9.94 -8.04 0.23
N PHE A 88 8.98 -8.96 0.16
CA PHE A 88 8.41 -9.45 -1.09
C PHE A 88 7.16 -8.65 -1.48
N VAL A 89 7.26 -7.84 -2.53
CA VAL A 89 6.13 -7.07 -3.04
C VAL A 89 5.43 -7.89 -4.13
N ARG A 90 4.23 -8.39 -3.80
CA ARG A 90 3.39 -9.18 -4.71
C ARG A 90 2.49 -8.31 -5.59
N GLY A 91 2.36 -8.66 -6.87
CA GLY A 91 1.39 -8.02 -7.78
C GLY A 91 1.66 -6.53 -7.98
N GLY A 92 2.94 -6.17 -8.21
CA GLY A 92 3.38 -4.81 -8.49
C GLY A 92 2.90 -4.28 -9.85
N LYS A 93 3.59 -3.27 -10.38
CA LYS A 93 3.23 -2.68 -11.69
C LYS A 93 3.29 -3.77 -12.78
N GLY A 94 2.14 -4.02 -13.42
CA GLY A 94 2.02 -5.06 -14.45
C GLY A 94 1.94 -6.48 -13.90
N ASP A 95 1.48 -6.63 -12.65
CA ASP A 95 1.36 -7.91 -11.94
C ASP A 95 2.70 -8.65 -11.76
N LYS A 96 3.79 -7.86 -11.68
CA LYS A 96 5.15 -8.37 -11.46
C LYS A 96 5.50 -8.31 -9.98
N ASP A 97 5.97 -9.43 -9.47
CA ASP A 97 6.57 -9.52 -8.15
C ASP A 97 7.97 -8.89 -8.16
N ARG A 98 8.37 -8.30 -7.02
CA ARG A 98 9.74 -7.82 -6.80
C ARG A 98 10.13 -7.94 -5.33
N THR A 99 11.43 -7.98 -5.07
CA THR A 99 11.97 -7.81 -3.72
C THR A 99 12.37 -6.36 -3.48
N THR A 100 12.41 -5.97 -2.21
CA THR A 100 13.00 -4.71 -1.76
C THR A 100 13.57 -4.88 -0.36
N LEU A 101 14.31 -3.87 0.12
CA LEU A 101 15.04 -3.93 1.38
C LEU A 101 14.07 -3.83 2.56
N LEU A 102 14.32 -4.59 3.62
CA LEU A 102 13.77 -4.37 4.94
C LEU A 102 14.77 -3.55 5.75
N PRO A 103 14.44 -2.32 6.20
CA PRO A 103 15.38 -1.53 6.98
C PRO A 103 15.68 -2.20 8.32
N VAL A 104 16.94 -2.57 8.54
CA VAL A 104 17.40 -3.30 9.75
C VAL A 104 16.97 -2.61 11.05
N LYS A 105 16.98 -1.27 11.08
CA LYS A 105 16.53 -0.47 12.23
C LYS A 105 15.06 -0.68 12.62
N LEU A 106 14.23 -1.16 11.69
CA LEU A 106 12.81 -1.36 11.90
C LEU A 106 12.45 -2.80 12.25
N ILE A 107 13.40 -3.75 12.20
CA ILE A 107 13.12 -5.18 12.41
C ILE A 107 12.45 -5.40 13.77
N GLY A 108 13.07 -4.96 14.87
CA GLY A 108 12.49 -5.17 16.20
C GLY A 108 11.10 -4.54 16.39
N LEU A 109 10.89 -3.32 15.84
CA LEU A 109 9.58 -2.67 15.86
C LEU A 109 8.55 -3.42 15.01
N LEU A 110 8.96 -3.96 13.87
CA LEU A 110 8.09 -4.72 12.99
C LEU A 110 7.73 -6.08 13.58
N GLU A 111 8.67 -6.75 14.24
CA GLU A 111 8.41 -8.00 14.97
C GLU A 111 7.41 -7.79 16.11
N GLU A 112 7.59 -6.74 16.90
CA GLU A 112 6.63 -6.36 17.96
C GLU A 112 5.25 -6.05 17.37
N HIS A 113 5.20 -5.28 16.29
CA HIS A 113 3.96 -4.99 15.58
C HIS A 113 3.29 -6.28 15.07
N ILE A 114 4.03 -7.20 14.45
CA ILE A 114 3.49 -8.48 13.96
C ILE A 114 3.02 -9.38 15.11
N ARG A 115 3.66 -9.34 16.29
CA ARG A 115 3.14 -10.03 17.49
C ARG A 115 1.77 -9.52 17.90
N HIS A 116 1.56 -8.20 17.92
CA HIS A 116 0.23 -7.63 18.18
C HIS A 116 -0.79 -8.02 17.10
N VAL A 117 -0.38 -8.06 15.83
CA VAL A 117 -1.25 -8.50 14.72
C VAL A 117 -1.65 -9.97 14.87
N ARG A 118 -0.77 -10.83 15.41
CA ARG A 118 -1.08 -12.22 15.71
C ARG A 118 -2.18 -12.34 16.75
N GLN A 119 -2.07 -11.62 17.86
CA GLN A 119 -3.09 -11.61 18.91
C GLN A 119 -4.44 -11.11 18.38
N LEU A 120 -4.41 -10.06 17.54
CA LEU A 120 -5.61 -9.54 16.89
C LEU A 120 -6.25 -10.57 15.96
N HIS A 121 -5.44 -11.32 15.21
CA HIS A 121 -5.91 -12.38 14.33
C HIS A 121 -6.52 -13.55 15.10
N GLU A 122 -5.91 -13.95 16.21
CA GLU A 122 -6.46 -14.99 17.11
C GLU A 122 -7.84 -14.59 17.64
N HIS A 123 -7.99 -13.35 18.11
CA HIS A 123 -9.28 -12.82 18.53
C HIS A 123 -10.30 -12.78 17.36
N ASP A 124 -9.87 -12.36 16.16
CA ASP A 124 -10.76 -12.36 14.99
C ASP A 124 -11.17 -13.79 14.58
N LEU A 125 -10.30 -14.79 14.75
CA LEU A 125 -10.63 -16.20 14.50
C LEU A 125 -11.70 -16.70 15.47
N GLU A 126 -11.56 -16.41 16.76
CA GLU A 126 -12.55 -16.74 17.80
C GLU A 126 -13.90 -16.07 17.54
N ALA A 127 -13.90 -14.81 17.07
CA ALA A 127 -15.09 -14.07 16.69
C ALA A 127 -15.69 -14.50 15.33
N GLY A 128 -15.07 -15.45 14.60
CA GLY A 128 -15.56 -15.91 13.30
C GLY A 128 -15.28 -14.97 12.11
N HIS A 129 -14.34 -14.03 12.27
CA HIS A 129 -13.97 -13.00 11.28
C HIS A 129 -12.52 -13.09 10.78
N GLY A 130 -11.74 -14.09 11.23
CA GLY A 130 -10.32 -14.26 10.89
C GLY A 130 -10.01 -14.72 9.45
N GLU A 131 -10.90 -14.50 8.48
CA GLU A 131 -10.66 -14.82 7.06
C GLU A 131 -10.26 -13.58 6.25
N VAL A 132 -9.03 -13.51 5.76
CA VAL A 132 -8.62 -12.44 4.83
C VAL A 132 -9.17 -12.66 3.42
N TYR A 133 -9.33 -11.59 2.66
CA TYR A 133 -9.57 -11.68 1.22
C TYR A 133 -8.32 -12.22 0.49
N LEU A 134 -8.54 -13.21 -0.39
CA LEU A 134 -7.53 -13.77 -1.28
C LEU A 134 -7.87 -13.41 -2.74
N PRO A 135 -6.96 -12.77 -3.49
CA PRO A 135 -7.23 -12.34 -4.85
C PRO A 135 -7.29 -13.50 -5.86
N GLY A 136 -8.15 -13.34 -6.87
CA GLY A 136 -8.25 -14.23 -8.01
C GLY A 136 -8.51 -15.69 -7.63
N ALA A 137 -7.75 -16.60 -8.23
CA ALA A 137 -7.90 -18.04 -8.01
C ALA A 137 -7.23 -18.55 -6.72
N LEU A 138 -6.60 -17.69 -5.91
CA LEU A 138 -5.84 -18.13 -4.74
C LEU A 138 -6.70 -18.83 -3.70
N ALA A 139 -7.93 -18.37 -3.46
CA ALA A 139 -8.85 -19.03 -2.54
C ALA A 139 -9.18 -20.46 -2.97
N ARG A 140 -9.28 -20.69 -4.29
CA ARG A 140 -9.51 -22.02 -4.88
C ARG A 140 -8.26 -22.89 -4.85
N LYS A 141 -7.09 -22.30 -5.17
CA LYS A 141 -5.80 -23.02 -5.23
C LYS A 141 -5.29 -23.43 -3.86
N TYR A 142 -5.55 -22.62 -2.83
CA TYR A 142 -5.10 -22.86 -1.46
C TYR A 142 -6.27 -22.79 -0.48
N PRO A 143 -7.06 -23.87 -0.37
CA PRO A 143 -8.13 -23.96 0.62
C PRO A 143 -7.60 -23.71 2.04
N GLY A 144 -8.31 -22.90 2.82
CA GLY A 144 -7.93 -22.56 4.19
C GLY A 144 -6.82 -21.51 4.34
N ALA A 145 -6.16 -21.08 3.26
CA ALA A 145 -5.12 -20.04 3.33
C ALA A 145 -5.61 -18.73 3.94
N ALA A 146 -6.90 -18.40 3.74
CA ALA A 146 -7.51 -17.17 4.25
C ALA A 146 -7.45 -17.04 5.80
N LYS A 147 -7.37 -18.16 6.52
CA LYS A 147 -7.28 -18.19 8.00
C LYS A 147 -5.85 -18.29 8.52
N LYS A 148 -4.88 -18.62 7.65
CA LYS A 148 -3.48 -18.76 8.04
C LYS A 148 -2.86 -17.40 8.34
N PHE A 149 -2.06 -17.32 9.38
CA PHE A 149 -1.44 -16.07 9.83
C PHE A 149 -0.56 -15.41 8.76
N GLY A 150 0.22 -16.21 8.02
CA GLY A 150 1.08 -15.73 6.93
C GLY A 150 0.33 -14.94 5.84
N TRP A 151 -0.95 -15.22 5.63
CA TRP A 151 -1.77 -14.52 4.64
C TRP A 151 -2.40 -13.23 5.18
N GLN A 152 -2.38 -12.98 6.48
CA GLN A 152 -2.95 -11.77 7.05
C GLN A 152 -2.11 -10.55 6.67
N TYR A 153 -2.73 -9.37 6.68
CA TYR A 153 -2.03 -8.13 6.38
C TYR A 153 -1.09 -7.75 7.52
N VAL A 154 0.11 -7.25 7.18
CA VAL A 154 1.04 -6.72 8.19
C VAL A 154 0.43 -5.54 8.90
N PHE A 155 -0.27 -4.65 8.19
CA PHE A 155 -0.97 -3.51 8.77
C PHE A 155 -2.48 -3.67 8.60
N PRO A 156 -3.16 -4.37 9.52
CA PRO A 156 -4.60 -4.55 9.45
C PRO A 156 -5.36 -3.27 9.85
N ALA A 157 -6.61 -3.14 9.40
CA ALA A 157 -7.50 -2.06 9.78
C ALA A 157 -7.90 -2.19 11.25
N GLY A 158 -8.17 -1.06 11.92
CA GLY A 158 -8.56 -1.05 13.34
C GLY A 158 -9.90 -1.75 13.62
N LYS A 159 -10.79 -1.87 12.61
CA LYS A 159 -12.09 -2.53 12.73
C LYS A 159 -12.28 -3.54 11.59
N VAL A 160 -13.08 -4.56 11.85
CA VAL A 160 -13.60 -5.45 10.80
C VAL A 160 -14.64 -4.73 9.96
N SER A 161 -14.83 -5.18 8.73
CA SER A 161 -15.82 -4.64 7.81
C SER A 161 -16.40 -5.73 6.92
N VAL A 162 -17.58 -5.49 6.38
CA VAL A 162 -18.18 -6.37 5.35
C VAL A 162 -17.38 -6.21 4.06
N ASP A 163 -16.84 -7.31 3.52
CA ASP A 163 -16.22 -7.30 2.20
C ASP A 163 -17.30 -7.21 1.12
N PRO A 164 -17.36 -6.12 0.32
CA PRO A 164 -18.43 -5.92 -0.66
C PRO A 164 -18.46 -6.96 -1.78
N ARG A 165 -17.37 -7.73 -1.97
CA ARG A 165 -17.29 -8.78 -3.00
C ARG A 165 -17.94 -10.09 -2.56
N SER A 166 -17.92 -10.37 -1.27
CA SER A 166 -18.28 -11.68 -0.72
C SER A 166 -19.34 -11.63 0.37
N GLY A 167 -19.69 -10.45 0.87
CA GLY A 167 -20.62 -10.27 1.99
C GLY A 167 -20.09 -10.73 3.34
N LYS A 168 -18.88 -11.32 3.41
CA LYS A 168 -18.31 -11.81 4.68
C LYS A 168 -17.72 -10.65 5.49
N VAL A 169 -17.94 -10.69 6.80
CA VAL A 169 -17.25 -9.82 7.76
C VAL A 169 -15.82 -10.31 7.94
N ARG A 170 -14.85 -9.42 7.72
CA ARG A 170 -13.42 -9.73 7.85
C ARG A 170 -12.60 -8.48 8.12
N ARG A 171 -11.38 -8.65 8.64
CA ARG A 171 -10.43 -7.55 8.77
C ARG A 171 -9.72 -7.28 7.45
N HIS A 172 -9.80 -6.03 7.00
CA HIS A 172 -9.06 -5.57 5.83
C HIS A 172 -7.71 -4.98 6.23
N HIS A 173 -6.88 -4.61 5.27
CA HIS A 173 -5.69 -3.80 5.56
C HIS A 173 -6.08 -2.37 5.95
N VAL A 174 -5.16 -1.67 6.61
CA VAL A 174 -5.24 -0.24 6.89
C VAL A 174 -5.59 0.53 5.62
N SER A 175 -6.48 1.52 5.72
CA SER A 175 -6.90 2.26 4.54
C SER A 175 -5.76 3.14 4.04
N GLN A 176 -5.66 3.31 2.72
CA GLN A 176 -4.66 4.23 2.14
C GLN A 176 -4.86 5.66 2.64
N GLN A 177 -6.10 6.04 2.96
CA GLN A 177 -6.42 7.37 3.50
C GLN A 177 -5.80 7.58 4.88
N VAL A 178 -5.72 6.56 5.74
CA VAL A 178 -5.04 6.66 7.03
C VAL A 178 -3.55 6.95 6.83
N VAL A 179 -2.89 6.27 5.89
CA VAL A 179 -1.47 6.51 5.56
C VAL A 179 -1.27 7.91 5.00
N GLN A 180 -2.12 8.33 4.05
CA GLN A 180 -2.06 9.67 3.45
C GLN A 180 -2.31 10.78 4.48
N ARG A 181 -3.27 10.59 5.38
CA ARG A 181 -3.53 11.54 6.49
C ARG A 181 -2.35 11.59 7.44
N SER A 182 -1.79 10.45 7.81
CA SER A 182 -0.59 10.39 8.68
C SER A 182 0.57 11.17 8.07
N MET A 183 0.81 11.01 6.76
CA MET A 183 1.80 11.80 6.04
C MET A 183 1.48 13.30 6.06
N LYS A 184 0.23 13.69 5.77
CA LYS A 184 -0.18 15.09 5.77
C LYS A 184 -0.01 15.75 7.14
N ASP A 185 -0.40 15.06 8.20
CA ASP A 185 -0.27 15.53 9.57
C ASP A 185 1.21 15.73 9.94
N ALA A 186 2.07 14.79 9.52
CA ALA A 186 3.52 14.86 9.75
C ALA A 186 4.22 15.99 9.00
N VAL A 187 3.88 16.20 7.73
CA VAL A 187 4.40 17.31 6.91
C VAL A 187 4.06 18.65 7.57
N ARG A 188 2.82 18.79 8.04
CA ARG A 188 2.36 19.99 8.75
C ARG A 188 3.11 20.18 10.07
N ALA A 189 3.22 19.13 10.88
CA ALA A 189 3.91 19.20 12.17
C ALA A 189 5.41 19.54 12.03
N ALA A 190 6.05 19.08 10.95
CA ALA A 190 7.45 19.36 10.66
C ALA A 190 7.70 20.72 10.00
N GLY A 191 6.66 21.53 9.73
CA GLY A 191 6.81 22.83 9.07
C GLY A 191 7.36 22.75 7.65
N ILE A 192 7.08 21.67 6.92
CA ILE A 192 7.58 21.47 5.56
C ILE A 192 6.65 22.15 4.57
N GLU A 193 7.17 23.19 3.90
CA GLU A 193 6.43 23.98 2.89
C GLU A 193 6.25 23.24 1.54
N LYS A 194 7.13 22.29 1.24
CA LYS A 194 7.05 21.50 -0.01
C LYS A 194 5.74 20.70 -0.02
N HIS A 195 5.13 20.57 -1.19
CA HIS A 195 3.99 19.67 -1.38
C HIS A 195 4.42 18.20 -1.30
N ALA A 196 4.58 17.70 -0.08
CA ALA A 196 5.05 16.37 0.23
C ALA A 196 3.89 15.40 0.46
N THR A 197 3.97 14.25 -0.19
CA THR A 197 2.98 13.15 -0.09
C THR A 197 3.70 11.83 0.16
N VAL A 198 2.95 10.74 0.37
CA VAL A 198 3.55 9.40 0.49
C VAL A 198 4.41 9.05 -0.74
N HIS A 199 4.03 9.56 -1.93
CA HIS A 199 4.83 9.38 -3.14
C HIS A 199 6.16 10.14 -3.09
N THR A 200 6.18 11.32 -2.46
CA THR A 200 7.38 12.12 -2.22
C THR A 200 8.37 11.36 -1.32
N LEU A 201 7.89 10.69 -0.26
CA LEU A 201 8.75 9.84 0.60
C LEU A 201 9.42 8.73 -0.22
N ARG A 202 8.64 7.98 -1.01
CA ARG A 202 9.18 6.94 -1.89
C ARG A 202 10.19 7.51 -2.89
N HIS A 203 9.91 8.67 -3.47
CA HIS A 203 10.83 9.28 -4.43
C HIS A 203 12.13 9.71 -3.74
N SER A 204 12.03 10.26 -2.53
CA SER A 204 13.20 10.65 -1.73
C SER A 204 14.07 9.45 -1.38
N PHE A 205 13.48 8.30 -1.07
CA PHE A 205 14.23 7.05 -0.92
C PHE A 205 15.07 6.71 -2.16
N ALA A 206 14.45 6.76 -3.35
CA ALA A 206 15.18 6.45 -4.58
C ALA A 206 16.33 7.44 -4.82
N THR A 207 16.12 8.73 -4.54
CA THR A 207 17.17 9.76 -4.65
C THR A 207 18.29 9.58 -3.63
N HIS A 208 17.99 9.15 -2.40
CA HIS A 208 18.98 8.96 -1.35
C HIS A 208 19.79 7.66 -1.49
N LEU A 209 19.40 6.76 -2.40
CA LEU A 209 20.16 5.55 -2.73
C LEU A 209 21.10 5.72 -3.93
N LEU A 210 21.00 6.82 -4.66
CA LEU A 210 21.93 7.18 -5.75
C LEU A 210 23.19 7.83 -5.16
#